data_AF-A0A2J1DSI4-F1
#
_entry.id   AF-A0A2J1DSI4-F1
#
_cell.length_a   1.000
_cell.length_b   1.000
_cell.length_c   1.000
_cell.angle_alpha   90.00
_cell.angle_beta   90.00
_cell.angle_gamma   90.00
#
_symmetry.space_group_name_H-M   'P 1'
#
loop_
_entity.id
_entity.type
_entity.pdbx_description
1 polymer ?
#
loop_
_entity_poly.entity_id
_entity_poly.type
_entity_poly.pdbx_seq_one_letter_code
_entity_poly.pdbx_strand_id
1 'polypeptide(L)'
;MKTFLPSKFIVDRIEDRCIKCKVCITQCSFDTHYYDADDDQIKVRNQNCVGCHRCVTFCPTGALVVRNNPLEYRQNANWWLN
;
A
#
# COMPACT_ATOMS: atom_id res chain seq x y z
N MET A 1 7.12 -13.53 12.21
CA MET A 1 8.52 -13.39 11.76
C MET A 1 8.69 -11.98 11.21
N LYS A 2 9.51 -11.12 11.84
CA LYS A 2 9.79 -9.78 11.30
C LYS A 2 10.84 -9.93 10.21
N THR A 3 10.46 -9.72 8.96
CA THR A 3 11.40 -9.69 7.83
C THR A 3 12.04 -8.30 7.77
N PHE A 4 13.37 -8.23 7.76
CA PHE A 4 14.12 -6.97 7.63
C PHE A 4 14.22 -6.45 6.19
N LEU A 5 13.45 -7.03 5.27
CA LEU A 5 13.40 -6.60 3.89
C LEU A 5 12.39 -5.45 3.76
N PRO A 6 12.74 -4.38 3.03
CA PRO A 6 11.78 -3.34 2.65
C PRO A 6 10.57 -3.94 1.93
N SER A 7 9.39 -3.37 2.14
CA SER A 7 8.18 -3.79 1.41
C SER A 7 8.38 -3.57 -0.09
N LYS A 8 7.78 -4.40 -0.94
CA LYS A 8 7.87 -4.21 -2.40
C LYS A 8 7.14 -2.95 -2.88
N PHE A 9 6.00 -2.65 -2.26
CA PHE A 9 5.15 -1.52 -2.61
C PHE A 9 4.98 -0.59 -1.41
N ILE A 10 4.70 0.67 -1.73
CA ILE A 10 4.27 1.71 -0.78
C ILE A 10 2.91 2.21 -1.24
N VAL A 11 1.98 2.35 -0.30
CA VAL A 11 0.70 3.00 -0.53
C VAL A 11 0.70 4.36 0.18
N ASP A 12 0.65 5.42 -0.61
CA ASP A 12 0.54 6.79 -0.11
C ASP A 12 -0.95 7.19 -0.11
N ARG A 13 -1.37 7.85 0.97
CA ARG A 13 -2.71 8.42 1.13
C ARG A 13 -2.60 9.95 1.16
N ILE A 14 -3.38 10.61 0.31
CA ILE A 14 -3.55 12.07 0.35
C ILE A 14 -4.65 12.37 1.36
N GLU A 15 -4.28 12.74 2.58
CA GLU A 15 -5.23 12.88 3.69
C GLU A 15 -6.32 13.91 3.41
N ASP A 16 -6.01 15.03 2.75
CA ASP A 16 -6.99 16.07 2.38
C ASP A 16 -8.09 15.57 1.44
N ARG A 17 -7.86 14.46 0.74
CA ARG A 17 -8.85 13.82 -0.14
C ARG A 17 -9.54 12.62 0.53
N CYS A 18 -9.04 12.16 1.66
CA CYS A 18 -9.55 10.97 2.32
C CYS A 18 -10.78 11.31 3.18
N ILE A 19 -11.97 10.94 2.69
CA ILE A 19 -13.23 11.09 3.45
C ILE A 19 -13.49 9.95 4.45
N LYS A 20 -12.47 9.14 4.77
CA LYS A 20 -12.55 8.00 5.70
C LYS A 20 -13.69 7.00 5.42
N CYS A 21 -14.08 6.84 4.15
CA CYS A 21 -15.19 5.96 3.73
C CYS A 21 -14.93 4.45 3.89
N LYS A 22 -13.71 4.05 4.29
CA LYS A 22 -13.29 2.66 4.54
C LYS A 22 -13.37 1.70 3.33
N VAL A 23 -13.70 2.16 2.12
CA VAL A 23 -13.71 1.33 0.90
C VAL A 23 -12.37 0.65 0.63
N CYS A 24 -11.26 1.34 0.89
CA CYS A 24 -9.92 0.73 0.74
C CYS A 24 -9.67 -0.43 1.71
N ILE A 25 -10.31 -0.43 2.89
CA ILE A 25 -10.24 -1.53 3.85
C ILE A 25 -11.07 -2.71 3.32
N THR A 26 -12.32 -2.47 2.93
CA THR A 26 -13.23 -3.53 2.47
C THR A 26 -12.78 -4.18 1.17
N GLN A 27 -12.15 -3.43 0.27
CA GLN A 27 -11.66 -3.94 -1.01
C GLN A 27 -10.28 -4.59 -0.94
N CYS A 28 -9.56 -4.50 0.19
CA CYS A 28 -8.22 -5.06 0.29
C CYS A 28 -8.24 -6.47 0.89
N SER A 29 -8.00 -7.48 0.06
CA SER A 29 -7.87 -8.89 0.51
C SER A 29 -6.59 -9.18 1.30
N PHE A 30 -5.70 -8.21 1.43
CA PHE A 30 -4.37 -8.38 2.04
C PHE A 30 -4.22 -7.61 3.36
N ASP A 31 -5.29 -7.02 3.90
CA ASP A 31 -5.21 -6.26 5.17
C ASP A 31 -4.11 -5.17 5.16
N THR A 32 -3.95 -4.52 4.00
CA THR A 32 -3.00 -3.41 3.82
C THR A 32 -3.49 -2.13 4.49
N HIS A 33 -4.82 -1.93 4.57
CA HIS A 33 -5.43 -0.74 5.14
C HIS A 33 -6.15 -1.09 6.43
N TYR A 34 -5.96 -0.28 7.48
CA TYR A 34 -6.68 -0.44 8.74
C TYR A 34 -7.11 0.91 9.30
N TYR A 35 -8.19 0.91 10.07
CA TYR A 35 -8.65 2.09 10.77
C TYR A 35 -7.99 2.12 12.15
N ASP A 36 -7.30 3.21 12.43
CA ASP A 36 -6.75 3.54 13.74
C ASP A 36 -7.75 4.43 14.47
N ALA A 37 -8.31 3.93 15.57
CA ALA A 37 -9.34 4.62 16.32
C ALA A 37 -8.78 5.74 17.20
N ASP A 38 -7.51 5.64 17.62
CA ASP A 38 -6.89 6.61 18.51
C ASP A 38 -6.60 7.91 17.76
N ASP A 39 -6.11 7.80 16.52
CA ASP A 39 -5.81 8.95 15.65
C ASP A 39 -6.95 9.33 14.70
N ASP A 40 -8.06 8.58 14.70
CA ASP A 40 -9.16 8.70 13.74
C ASP A 40 -8.65 8.77 12.28
N GLN A 41 -7.82 7.79 11.89
CA GLN A 41 -7.17 7.75 10.58
C GLN A 41 -7.21 6.38 9.93
N ILE A 42 -7.12 6.32 8.60
CA ILE A 42 -6.92 5.06 7.88
C ILE A 42 -5.44 4.91 7.54
N LYS A 43 -4.75 4.08 8.32
CA LYS A 43 -3.31 3.80 8.18
C LYS A 43 -3.05 2.62 7.25
N VAL A 44 -1.77 2.43 6.92
CA VAL A 44 -1.28 1.47 5.91
C VAL A 44 -0.19 0.56 6.49
N ARG A 45 -0.30 -0.73 6.20
CA ARG A 45 0.75 -1.75 6.40
C ARG A 45 1.39 -2.10 5.06
N ASN A 46 2.41 -1.33 4.67
CA ASN A 46 3.03 -1.47 3.34
C ASN A 46 3.58 -2.88 3.08
N GLN A 47 4.00 -3.61 4.12
CA GLN A 47 4.49 -4.99 4.00
C GLN A 47 3.45 -5.97 3.45
N ASN A 48 2.16 -5.65 3.54
CA ASN A 48 1.09 -6.49 3.06
C ASN A 48 0.65 -6.16 1.62
N CYS A 49 1.07 -5.01 1.09
CA CYS A 49 0.64 -4.59 -0.24
C CYS A 49 1.29 -5.48 -1.31
N VAL A 50 0.48 -6.04 -2.19
CA VAL A 50 0.94 -6.85 -3.34
C VAL A 50 0.84 -6.10 -4.68
N GLY A 51 0.47 -4.82 -4.65
CA GLY A 51 0.38 -4.01 -5.87
C GLY A 51 -0.82 -4.36 -6.77
N CYS A 52 -1.94 -4.85 -6.21
CA CYS A 52 -3.13 -5.19 -7.01
C CYS A 52 -3.97 -3.97 -7.46
N HIS A 53 -3.64 -2.77 -6.99
CA HIS A 53 -4.31 -1.49 -7.29
C HIS A 53 -5.80 -1.37 -6.97
N ARG A 54 -6.43 -2.39 -6.38
CA ARG A 54 -7.87 -2.39 -6.09
C ARG A 54 -8.31 -1.20 -5.22
N CYS A 55 -7.53 -0.86 -4.21
CA CYS A 55 -7.83 0.30 -3.36
C CYS A 55 -7.78 1.63 -4.12
N VAL A 56 -6.88 1.76 -5.11
CA VAL A 56 -6.79 2.94 -5.98
C VAL A 56 -8.02 3.03 -6.88
N THR A 57 -8.36 1.93 -7.55
CA THR A 57 -9.50 1.87 -8.49
C THR A 57 -10.84 2.20 -7.83
N PHE A 58 -11.06 1.73 -6.60
CA PHE A 58 -12.35 1.91 -5.91
C PHE A 58 -12.38 3.13 -4.97
N CYS A 59 -11.31 3.91 -4.86
CA CYS A 59 -11.32 5.10 -4.03
C CYS A 59 -12.19 6.19 -4.68
N PRO A 60 -13.34 6.58 -4.08
CA PRO A 60 -14.27 7.53 -4.72
C PRO A 60 -13.69 8.94 -4.86
N THR A 61 -12.64 9.27 -4.10
CA THR A 61 -12.00 10.59 -4.09
C THR A 61 -10.61 10.60 -4.72
N GLY A 62 -10.13 9.45 -5.22
CA GLY A 62 -8.77 9.33 -5.79
C GLY A 62 -7.67 9.67 -4.79
N ALA A 63 -7.85 9.34 -3.51
CA ALA A 63 -6.94 9.68 -2.42
C ALA A 63 -5.74 8.72 -2.26
N LEU A 64 -5.60 7.72 -3.12
CA LEU A 64 -4.63 6.63 -2.96
C LEU A 64 -3.70 6.50 -4.16
N VAL A 65 -2.42 6.29 -3.88
CA VAL A 65 -1.39 5.98 -4.88
C VAL A 65 -0.64 4.74 -4.40
N VAL A 66 -0.44 3.77 -5.29
CA VAL A 66 0.44 2.61 -5.05
C VAL A 66 1.65 2.75 -5.94
N ARG A 67 2.85 2.67 -5.37
CA ARG A 67 4.12 2.76 -6.09
C ARG A 67 5.10 1.68 -5.63
N ASN A 68 6.10 1.39 -6.46
CA ASN A 68 7.23 0.57 -6.06
C ASN A 68 8.01 1.25 -4.94
N ASN A 69 8.51 0.45 -3.99
CA ASN A 69 9.40 0.94 -2.96
C ASN A 69 10.80 1.15 -3.56
N PRO A 70 11.37 2.38 -3.51
CA PRO A 70 12.71 2.62 -4.04
C PRO A 70 13.81 1.86 -3.26
N LEU A 71 13.52 1.40 -2.05
CA LEU A 71 14.40 0.58 -1.22
C LEU A 71 14.22 -0.92 -1.44
N GLU A 72 13.26 -1.36 -2.28
CA GLU A 72 13.16 -2.77 -2.63
C GLU A 72 14.48 -3.20 -3.31
N TYR A 73 15.15 -4.18 -2.71
CA TYR A 73 16.34 -4.77 -3.28
C TYR A 73 15.96 -5.45 -4.60
N ARG A 74 16.25 -4.80 -5.73
CA ARG A 74 16.15 -5.46 -7.03
C ARG A 74 17.19 -6.57 -7.04
N GLN A 75 16.78 -7.84 -7.20
CA GLN A 75 17.71 -8.85 -7.70
C GLN A 75 18.35 -8.27 -8.96
N ASN A 76 19.70 -8.28 -9.04
CA ASN A 76 20.44 -7.56 -10.06
C ASN A 76 19.81 -7.82 -11.44
N ALA A 77 19.57 -6.76 -12.22
CA ALA A 77 19.02 -6.85 -13.57
C ALA A 77 19.94 -7.60 -14.57
N ASN A 78 20.97 -8.30 -14.09
CA ASN A 78 22.00 -8.97 -14.87
C ASN A 78 21.93 -10.50 -14.77
N TRP A 79 20.92 -11.09 -14.11
CA TRP A 79 20.82 -12.56 -13.95
C TRP A 79 20.19 -13.27 -15.17
N TRP A 80 19.99 -12.55 -16.27
CA TRP A 80 19.49 -13.07 -17.57
C TRP A 80 20.46 -12.82 -18.73
N LEU A 81 21.71 -12.43 -18.45
CA LEU A 81 22.80 -12.43 -19.43
C LEU A 81 23.66 -13.69 -19.23
N ASN A 82 23.09 -14.85 -19.58
CA ASN A 82 23.82 -16.06 -19.96
C ASN A 82 22.97 -16.80 -21.00
#